data_AF-A0A897N3Y4-F1
#
_entry.id   AF-A0A897N3Y4-F1
#
_cell.length_a   1.000
_cell.length_b   1.000
_cell.length_c   1.000
_cell.angle_alpha   90.00
_cell.angle_beta   90.00
_cell.angle_gamma   90.00
#
_symmetry.space_group_name_H-M   'P 1'
#
loop_
_entity.id
_entity.type
_entity.pdbx_description
1 polymer ?
#
loop_
_entity_poly.entity_id
_entity_poly.type
_entity_poly.pdbx_seq_one_letter_code
_entity_poly.pdbx_strand_id
1 'polypeptide(L)'
;MSNHQKRLSVPNSWPVERKTQTFTVKADAGPHGADGVPLLIVLRDVLGYVDSRKEARYALDQDQILINGTPESDESRPVGMFDILAFTEREEYYRVFPGEGGRLALTAIDAEAAESKLGKIVGKQHVSGGDVQLTLHDGHTLLVEADSEYTPGDSIVIANEDDEIVAHFEYEEGALVTAVNGQHAGEIGEIEEIQVTAGSSPNNVLVAQEDGDGFETIDEYVVVIDENFTGDSGTESESASGETASDEEDEQAAPEADAGAETPDEADDADADSEQTDDEDEGGDDE
;
A
#
# COMPACT_ATOMS: atom_id res chain seq x y z
N MET A 1 4.05 30.95 -0.10
CA MET A 1 3.97 29.56 -0.58
C MET A 1 3.09 29.52 -1.82
N SER A 2 3.40 28.70 -2.83
CA SER A 2 2.51 28.52 -3.98
C SER A 2 1.30 27.65 -3.57
N ASN A 3 0.09 28.12 -3.91
CA ASN A 3 -1.16 27.40 -3.75
C ASN A 3 -1.46 26.46 -4.93
N HIS A 4 -0.55 26.39 -5.91
CA HIS A 4 -0.72 25.60 -7.13
C HIS A 4 0.35 24.53 -7.23
N GLN A 5 -0.07 23.33 -7.62
CA GLN A 5 0.79 22.18 -7.93
C GLN A 5 0.59 21.78 -9.39
N LYS A 6 1.68 21.65 -10.16
CA LYS A 6 1.59 21.09 -11.51
C LYS A 6 1.45 19.58 -11.42
N ARG A 7 0.62 18.99 -12.29
CA ARG A 7 0.43 17.53 -12.33
C ARG A 7 1.71 16.80 -12.74
N LEU A 8 2.56 17.45 -13.55
CA LEU A 8 3.89 16.95 -13.90
C LEU A 8 4.87 16.86 -12.72
N SER A 9 4.67 17.64 -11.65
CA SER A 9 5.59 17.72 -10.51
C SER A 9 5.09 17.01 -9.26
N VAL A 10 4.03 16.20 -9.35
CA VAL A 10 3.55 15.37 -8.23
C VAL A 10 4.57 14.30 -7.84
N PRO A 11 4.54 13.76 -6.61
CA PRO A 11 5.31 12.57 -6.24
C PRO A 11 4.94 11.36 -7.10
N ASN A 12 5.84 10.38 -7.23
CA ASN A 12 5.56 9.13 -7.95
C ASN A 12 4.59 8.21 -7.19
N SER A 13 4.51 8.40 -5.86
CA SER A 13 3.59 7.66 -4.99
C SER A 13 2.12 7.96 -5.27
N TRP A 14 1.82 9.11 -5.89
CA TRP A 14 0.45 9.49 -6.17
C TRP A 14 -0.08 8.69 -7.38
N PRO A 15 -1.22 8.00 -7.25
CA PRO A 15 -1.84 7.23 -8.35
C PRO A 15 -2.55 8.16 -9.35
N VAL A 16 -1.80 9.05 -10.01
CA VAL A 16 -2.35 10.04 -10.96
C VAL A 16 -1.57 10.10 -12.27
N GLU A 17 -2.31 10.17 -13.38
CA GLU A 17 -1.71 10.35 -14.70
C GLU A 17 -1.16 11.77 -14.90
N ARG A 18 0.14 11.94 -15.09
CA ARG A 18 0.80 13.27 -15.09
C ARG A 18 0.46 14.17 -16.28
N LYS A 19 0.05 13.60 -17.42
CA LYS A 19 -0.06 14.30 -18.72
C LYS A 19 -1.50 14.62 -19.14
N THR A 20 -2.49 14.37 -18.29
CA THR A 20 -3.91 14.63 -18.61
C THR A 20 -4.32 16.08 -18.39
N GLN A 21 -3.76 16.74 -17.36
CA GLN A 21 -4.08 18.12 -16.99
C GLN A 21 -2.83 18.87 -16.53
N THR A 22 -2.84 20.21 -16.62
CA THR A 22 -1.68 21.03 -16.23
C THR A 22 -1.50 21.07 -14.71
N PHE A 23 -2.59 21.18 -13.97
CA PHE A 23 -2.59 21.39 -12.52
C PHE A 23 -3.29 20.25 -11.79
N THR A 24 -2.93 20.08 -10.52
CA THR A 24 -3.62 19.20 -9.59
C THR A 24 -3.80 19.91 -8.25
N VAL A 25 -4.58 19.30 -7.36
CA VAL A 25 -4.67 19.76 -5.98
C VAL A 25 -3.35 19.46 -5.26
N LYS A 26 -2.92 20.43 -4.47
CA LYS A 26 -1.73 20.33 -3.64
C LYS A 26 -2.15 19.73 -2.29
N ALA A 27 -1.36 18.80 -1.77
CA ALA A 27 -1.52 18.32 -0.40
C ALA A 27 -1.26 19.46 0.58
N ASP A 28 -2.13 19.58 1.57
CA ASP A 28 -1.96 20.54 2.65
C ASP A 28 -0.89 20.09 3.66
N ALA A 29 -0.52 21.02 4.55
CA ALA A 29 0.36 20.72 5.66
C ALA A 29 -0.42 19.96 6.75
N GLY A 30 -0.68 18.69 6.51
CA GLY A 30 -1.37 17.77 7.42
C GLY A 30 -0.57 16.48 7.63
N PRO A 31 -1.24 15.41 8.09
CA PRO A 31 -0.63 14.08 8.23
C PRO A 31 0.10 13.64 6.96
N HIS A 32 1.28 13.04 7.05
CA HIS A 32 2.09 12.64 5.87
C HIS A 32 2.54 13.77 4.91
N GLY A 33 2.21 15.03 5.19
CA GLY A 33 2.73 16.20 4.48
C GLY A 33 2.58 16.15 2.96
N ALA A 34 3.68 16.42 2.24
CA ALA A 34 3.69 16.49 0.78
C ALA A 34 3.71 15.11 0.09
N ASP A 35 4.06 14.06 0.83
CA ASP A 35 4.16 12.70 0.32
C ASP A 35 2.78 12.02 0.32
N GLY A 36 1.88 12.43 1.22
CA GLY A 36 0.49 12.01 1.25
C GLY A 36 -0.30 12.46 0.02
N VAL A 37 -1.28 11.64 -0.37
CA VAL A 37 -2.17 11.89 -1.50
C VAL A 37 -3.38 12.70 -1.02
N PRO A 38 -3.69 13.86 -1.63
CA PRO A 38 -4.89 14.63 -1.31
C PRO A 38 -6.15 13.78 -1.42
N LEU A 39 -7.04 13.90 -0.44
CA LEU A 39 -8.30 13.18 -0.41
C LEU A 39 -9.12 13.32 -1.71
N LEU A 40 -9.11 14.51 -2.34
CA LEU A 40 -9.76 14.71 -3.64
C LEU A 40 -9.26 13.74 -4.72
N ILE A 41 -7.95 13.46 -4.76
CA ILE A 41 -7.37 12.54 -5.74
C ILE A 41 -7.84 11.11 -5.46
N VAL A 42 -7.89 10.72 -4.20
CA VAL A 42 -8.40 9.39 -3.81
C VAL A 42 -9.85 9.23 -4.26
N LEU A 43 -10.71 10.21 -3.97
CA LEU A 43 -12.14 10.13 -4.31
C LEU A 43 -12.39 10.17 -5.81
N ARG A 44 -11.64 10.97 -6.57
CA ARG A 44 -11.88 11.21 -8.01
C ARG A 44 -11.07 10.29 -8.91
N ASP A 45 -9.76 10.28 -8.74
CA ASP A 45 -8.84 9.61 -9.67
C ASP A 45 -8.64 8.12 -9.32
N VAL A 46 -8.82 7.71 -8.04
CA VAL A 46 -8.67 6.32 -7.60
C VAL A 46 -10.02 5.60 -7.53
N LEU A 47 -10.96 6.10 -6.71
CA LEU A 47 -12.26 5.45 -6.47
C LEU A 47 -13.32 5.84 -7.52
N GLY A 48 -13.21 7.00 -8.14
CA GLY A 48 -14.18 7.50 -9.11
C GLY A 48 -15.56 7.81 -8.53
N TYR A 49 -15.65 8.10 -7.22
CA TYR A 49 -16.91 8.39 -6.53
C TYR A 49 -17.42 9.81 -6.81
N VAL A 50 -16.53 10.70 -7.24
CA VAL A 50 -16.83 12.09 -7.56
C VAL A 50 -16.13 12.46 -8.86
N ASP A 51 -16.76 13.30 -9.68
CA ASP A 51 -16.18 13.80 -10.93
C ASP A 51 -15.51 15.17 -10.71
N SER A 52 -15.97 15.91 -9.71
CA SER A 52 -15.56 17.30 -9.48
C SER A 52 -15.20 17.60 -8.03
N ARG A 53 -14.37 18.63 -7.83
CA ARG A 53 -14.03 19.16 -6.50
C ARG A 53 -15.26 19.60 -5.70
N LYS A 54 -16.31 20.05 -6.39
CA LYS A 54 -17.55 20.50 -5.75
C LYS A 54 -18.32 19.33 -5.13
N GLU A 55 -18.35 18.19 -5.81
CA GLU A 55 -18.99 16.96 -5.29
C GLU A 55 -18.19 16.37 -4.14
N ALA A 56 -16.85 16.34 -4.27
CA ALA A 56 -15.98 15.91 -3.16
C ALA A 56 -16.25 16.73 -1.89
N ARG A 57 -16.25 18.06 -2.01
CA ARG A 57 -16.55 18.95 -0.88
C ARG A 57 -17.96 18.73 -0.34
N TYR A 58 -18.94 18.52 -1.21
CA TYR A 58 -20.30 18.24 -0.76
C TYR A 58 -20.37 16.96 0.09
N ALA A 59 -19.70 15.88 -0.32
CA ALA A 59 -19.66 14.64 0.46
C ALA A 59 -18.94 14.82 1.81
N LEU A 60 -17.83 15.55 1.82
CA LEU A 60 -17.05 15.87 3.03
C LEU A 60 -17.85 16.74 4.01
N ASP A 61 -18.56 17.75 3.51
CA ASP A 61 -19.43 18.63 4.31
C ASP A 61 -20.66 17.90 4.90
N GLN A 62 -20.90 16.63 4.53
CA GLN A 62 -21.96 15.78 5.09
C GLN A 62 -21.41 14.74 6.09
N ASP A 63 -20.13 14.84 6.48
CA ASP A 63 -19.47 13.93 7.42
C ASP A 63 -19.55 12.44 6.99
N GLN A 64 -19.67 12.19 5.67
CA GLN A 64 -19.85 10.84 5.13
C GLN A 64 -18.55 10.05 5.06
N ILE A 65 -17.42 10.76 5.03
CA ILE A 65 -16.08 10.22 4.84
C ILE A 65 -15.30 10.46 6.12
N LEU A 66 -14.83 9.38 6.73
CA LEU A 66 -14.00 9.43 7.93
C LEU A 66 -12.61 8.92 7.60
N ILE A 67 -11.61 9.59 8.18
CA ILE A 67 -10.21 9.20 8.12
C ILE A 67 -9.80 8.84 9.54
N ASN A 68 -9.43 7.58 9.77
CA ASN A 68 -9.07 7.06 11.09
C ASN A 68 -10.15 7.39 12.14
N GLY A 69 -11.42 7.12 11.82
CA GLY A 69 -12.57 7.37 12.70
C GLY A 69 -12.99 8.85 12.86
N THR A 70 -12.26 9.81 12.30
CA THR A 70 -12.60 11.25 12.39
C THR A 70 -13.21 11.75 11.07
N PRO A 71 -14.37 12.43 11.08
CA PRO A 71 -14.93 13.02 9.87
C PRO A 71 -14.01 14.12 9.33
N GLU A 72 -13.77 14.12 8.03
CA GLU A 72 -12.93 15.12 7.37
C GLU A 72 -13.76 16.05 6.49
N SER A 73 -13.42 17.34 6.53
CA SER A 73 -14.06 18.38 5.73
C SER A 73 -13.16 18.92 4.60
N ASP A 74 -11.84 18.76 4.72
CA ASP A 74 -10.85 19.30 3.80
C ASP A 74 -10.48 18.30 2.69
N GLU A 75 -10.82 18.64 1.45
CA GLU A 75 -10.49 17.80 0.30
C GLU A 75 -8.99 17.78 -0.07
N SER A 76 -8.18 18.70 0.47
CA SER A 76 -6.72 18.70 0.30
C SER A 76 -5.97 18.04 1.46
N ARG A 77 -6.68 17.48 2.46
CA ARG A 77 -6.05 16.68 3.50
C ARG A 77 -5.21 15.56 2.86
N PRO A 78 -3.90 15.50 3.15
CA PRO A 78 -3.06 14.37 2.76
C PRO A 78 -3.49 13.09 3.48
N VAL A 79 -3.68 12.04 2.69
CA VAL A 79 -3.90 10.65 3.13
C VAL A 79 -2.61 9.87 2.84
N GLY A 80 -2.12 9.12 3.81
CA GLY A 80 -0.88 8.36 3.67
C GLY A 80 -1.01 6.89 4.02
N MET A 81 0.14 6.21 4.10
CA MET A 81 0.19 4.78 4.38
C MET A 81 -0.48 4.45 5.72
N PHE A 82 -1.18 3.32 5.76
CA PHE A 82 -1.94 2.80 6.90
C PHE A 82 -3.11 3.64 7.41
N ASP A 83 -3.39 4.79 6.78
CA ASP A 83 -4.65 5.49 7.02
C ASP A 83 -5.84 4.61 6.61
N ILE A 84 -6.94 4.77 7.35
CA ILE A 84 -8.20 4.07 7.11
C ILE A 84 -9.23 5.08 6.61
N LEU A 85 -9.80 4.80 5.45
CA LEU A 85 -10.89 5.55 4.84
C LEU A 85 -12.19 4.78 5.04
N ALA A 86 -13.13 5.37 5.78
CA ALA A 86 -14.45 4.80 6.00
C ALA A 86 -15.53 5.64 5.30
N PHE A 87 -16.39 4.98 4.53
CA PHE A 87 -17.52 5.59 3.82
C PHE A 87 -18.82 5.13 4.48
N THR A 88 -19.37 5.94 5.38
CA THR A 88 -20.49 5.54 6.26
C THR A 88 -21.77 5.18 5.50
N GLU A 89 -22.13 5.95 4.47
CA GLU A 89 -23.35 5.66 3.70
C GLU A 89 -23.25 4.39 2.85
N ARG A 90 -22.02 3.98 2.52
CA ARG A 90 -21.74 2.84 1.63
C ARG A 90 -21.36 1.59 2.40
N GLU A 91 -21.06 1.71 3.69
CA GLU A 91 -20.53 0.64 4.53
C GLU A 91 -19.25 0.03 3.92
N GLU A 92 -18.43 0.88 3.29
CA GLU A 92 -17.16 0.51 2.64
C GLU A 92 -15.98 1.07 3.44
N TYR A 93 -14.98 0.23 3.66
CA TYR A 93 -13.79 0.57 4.42
C TYR A 93 -12.53 0.19 3.63
N TYR A 94 -11.56 1.09 3.59
CA TYR A 94 -10.32 0.89 2.88
C TYR A 94 -9.13 1.25 3.76
N ARG A 95 -8.12 0.38 3.76
CA ARG A 95 -6.80 0.69 4.29
C ARG A 95 -5.89 1.13 3.17
N VAL A 96 -5.12 2.17 3.41
CA VAL A 96 -4.09 2.61 2.50
C VAL A 96 -2.85 1.74 2.67
N PHE A 97 -2.39 1.14 1.58
CA PHE A 97 -1.23 0.25 1.58
C PHE A 97 -0.30 0.59 0.40
N PRO A 98 1.02 0.33 0.51
CA PRO A 98 1.90 0.45 -0.64
C PRO A 98 1.52 -0.60 -1.69
N GLY A 99 1.16 -0.13 -2.89
CA GLY A 99 0.99 -0.99 -4.06
C GLY A 99 2.29 -1.16 -4.83
N GLU A 100 2.27 -2.07 -5.80
CA GLU A 100 3.43 -2.38 -6.66
C GLU A 100 4.02 -1.11 -7.31
N GLY A 101 5.33 -0.94 -7.19
CA GLY A 101 6.05 0.24 -7.68
C GLY A 101 5.89 1.49 -6.81
N GLY A 102 5.45 1.34 -5.57
CA GLY A 102 5.41 2.39 -4.54
C GLY A 102 4.31 3.42 -4.71
N ARG A 103 3.28 3.09 -5.49
CA ARG A 103 2.06 3.90 -5.58
C ARG A 103 1.14 3.58 -4.42
N LEU A 104 0.40 4.58 -3.96
CA LEU A 104 -0.65 4.38 -2.98
C LEU A 104 -1.75 3.50 -3.59
N ALA A 105 -2.03 2.38 -2.93
CA ALA A 105 -3.14 1.49 -3.23
C ALA A 105 -4.14 1.46 -2.07
N LEU A 106 -5.38 1.06 -2.37
CA LEU A 106 -6.44 0.88 -1.38
C LEU A 106 -6.78 -0.60 -1.29
N THR A 107 -6.66 -1.16 -0.10
CA THR A 107 -7.07 -2.52 0.21
C THR A 107 -8.40 -2.46 0.93
N ALA A 108 -9.42 -3.14 0.43
CA ALA A 108 -10.71 -3.23 1.10
C ALA A 108 -10.55 -4.02 2.42
N ILE A 109 -11.17 -3.52 3.48
CA ILE A 109 -11.16 -4.16 4.80
C ILE A 109 -12.59 -4.24 5.34
N ASP A 110 -12.80 -5.08 6.33
CA ASP A 110 -14.06 -5.15 7.08
C ASP A 110 -14.18 -4.00 8.10
N ALA A 111 -15.36 -3.88 8.70
CA ALA A 111 -15.65 -2.82 9.66
C ALA A 111 -14.86 -2.98 10.97
N GLU A 112 -14.57 -4.20 11.42
CA GLU A 112 -13.84 -4.46 12.68
C GLU A 112 -12.36 -4.08 12.50
N ALA A 113 -11.75 -4.45 11.38
CA ALA A 113 -10.40 -4.03 10.99
C ALA A 113 -10.26 -2.51 10.77
N ALA A 114 -11.39 -1.80 10.55
CA ALA A 114 -11.42 -0.36 10.38
C ALA A 114 -11.44 0.42 11.71
N GLU A 115 -11.66 -0.26 12.85
CA GLU A 115 -11.72 0.36 14.19
C GLU A 115 -10.33 0.71 14.73
N SER A 116 -9.27 0.12 14.17
CA SER A 116 -7.89 0.34 14.60
C SER A 116 -6.94 0.48 13.42
N LYS A 117 -5.89 1.29 13.59
CA LYS A 117 -4.87 1.53 12.56
C LYS A 117 -3.48 1.16 13.03
N LEU A 118 -2.62 0.83 12.08
CA LEU A 118 -1.19 0.60 12.32
C LEU A 118 -0.42 1.92 12.27
N GLY A 119 0.48 2.14 13.22
CA GLY A 119 1.38 3.27 13.26
C GLY A 119 2.81 2.86 13.57
N LYS A 120 3.75 3.13 12.65
CA LYS A 120 5.20 3.06 12.94
C LYS A 120 5.60 4.20 13.89
N ILE A 121 6.33 3.88 14.95
CA ILE A 121 6.94 4.86 15.86
C ILE A 121 8.20 5.42 15.20
N VAL A 122 8.20 6.73 14.92
CA VAL A 122 9.34 7.44 14.31
C VAL A 122 10.16 8.19 15.35
N GLY A 123 9.58 8.50 16.51
CA GLY A 123 10.26 9.27 17.54
C GLY A 123 9.77 8.94 18.94
N LYS A 124 10.69 9.02 19.91
CA LYS A 124 10.44 8.87 21.34
C LYS A 124 11.08 10.04 22.07
N GLN A 125 10.31 10.79 22.85
CA GLN A 125 10.82 11.96 23.57
C GLN A 125 10.24 12.04 24.98
N HIS A 126 11.09 12.27 25.99
CA HIS A 126 10.62 12.59 27.34
C HIS A 126 9.98 13.98 27.39
N VAL A 127 8.79 14.07 27.98
CA VAL A 127 8.06 15.32 28.17
C VAL A 127 8.05 15.75 29.63
N SER A 128 7.75 17.03 29.87
CA SER A 128 7.59 17.54 31.22
C SER A 128 6.40 16.85 31.89
N GLY A 129 6.65 16.14 32.99
CA GLY A 129 5.63 15.32 33.67
C GLY A 129 6.16 13.95 34.06
N GLY A 130 7.24 13.50 33.42
CA GLY A 130 7.82 12.18 33.63
C GLY A 130 7.49 11.22 32.50
N ASP A 131 6.39 11.47 31.78
CA ASP A 131 5.92 10.65 30.67
C ASP A 131 6.81 10.77 29.42
N VAL A 132 6.56 9.86 28.48
CA VAL A 132 7.20 9.81 27.18
C VAL A 132 6.16 10.04 26.10
N GLN A 133 6.49 10.88 25.13
CA GLN A 133 5.73 11.07 23.92
C GLN A 133 6.29 10.16 22.83
N LEU A 134 5.42 9.34 22.25
CA LEU A 134 5.65 8.61 21.01
C LEU A 134 5.12 9.46 19.86
N THR A 135 5.93 9.64 18.83
CA THR A 135 5.53 10.29 17.58
C THR A 135 5.45 9.22 16.50
N LEU A 136 4.33 9.16 15.80
CA LEU A 136 4.07 8.22 14.73
C LEU A 136 4.35 8.83 13.35
N HIS A 137 4.47 7.97 12.35
CA HIS A 137 4.80 8.34 10.97
C HIS A 137 3.78 9.28 10.29
N ASP A 138 2.51 9.25 10.72
CA ASP A 138 1.44 10.15 10.27
C ASP A 138 1.45 11.50 11.02
N GLY A 139 2.34 11.67 12.00
CA GLY A 139 2.45 12.86 12.84
C GLY A 139 1.55 12.81 14.09
N HIS A 140 0.79 11.73 14.29
CA HIS A 140 0.04 11.52 15.53
C HIS A 140 0.99 11.31 16.72
N THR A 141 0.56 11.72 17.92
CA THR A 141 1.40 11.63 19.12
C THR A 141 0.64 11.00 20.28
N LEU A 142 1.27 10.04 20.95
CA LEU A 142 0.71 9.37 22.13
C LEU A 142 1.57 9.65 23.36
N LEU A 143 0.94 9.75 24.52
CA LEU A 143 1.63 9.86 25.81
C LEU A 143 1.57 8.52 26.53
N VAL A 144 2.74 8.01 26.91
CA VAL A 144 2.91 6.74 27.60
C VAL A 144 3.81 6.91 28.83
N GLU A 145 3.72 5.99 29.77
CA GLU A 145 4.59 5.96 30.95
C GLU A 145 6.06 5.76 30.53
N ALA A 146 7.01 6.32 31.29
CA ALA A 146 8.42 6.30 30.93
C ALA A 146 9.03 4.89 30.80
N ASP A 147 8.50 3.94 31.56
CA ASP A 147 8.97 2.56 31.60
C ASP A 147 8.37 1.69 30.48
N SER A 148 7.66 2.28 29.50
CA SER A 148 7.08 1.57 28.37
C SER A 148 8.15 1.01 27.43
N GLU A 149 7.94 -0.22 26.97
CA GLU A 149 8.86 -1.00 26.11
C GLU A 149 8.93 -0.50 24.66
N TYR A 150 8.06 0.41 24.25
CA TYR A 150 8.02 0.95 22.88
C TYR A 150 9.31 1.64 22.45
N THR A 151 9.85 1.25 21.30
CA THR A 151 11.06 1.83 20.72
C THR A 151 10.80 2.44 19.33
N PRO A 152 11.59 3.45 18.89
CA PRO A 152 11.51 3.93 17.51
C PRO A 152 11.87 2.81 16.52
N GLY A 153 11.05 2.61 15.49
CA GLY A 153 11.15 1.50 14.55
C GLY A 153 9.98 0.52 14.69
N ASP A 154 9.52 0.31 15.92
CA ASP A 154 8.39 -0.56 16.23
C ASP A 154 7.09 -0.06 15.59
N SER A 155 6.15 -0.97 15.42
CA SER A 155 4.81 -0.66 14.93
C SER A 155 3.78 -0.99 16.00
N ILE A 156 2.81 -0.10 16.18
CA ILE A 156 1.74 -0.25 17.17
C ILE A 156 0.38 -0.15 16.50
N VAL A 157 -0.59 -0.90 17.01
CA VAL A 157 -1.99 -0.82 16.58
C VAL A 157 -2.74 0.04 17.58
N ILE A 158 -3.43 1.06 17.08
CA ILE A 158 -4.10 2.07 17.89
C ILE A 158 -5.59 2.08 17.56
N ALA A 159 -6.43 2.03 18.57
CA ALA A 159 -7.88 2.19 18.43
C ALA A 159 -8.21 3.63 18.01
N ASN A 160 -9.10 3.78 17.03
CA ASN A 160 -9.45 5.08 16.46
C ASN A 160 -10.31 5.96 17.40
N GLU A 161 -10.97 5.38 18.41
CA GLU A 161 -11.89 6.11 19.30
C GLU A 161 -11.20 6.76 20.50
N ASP A 162 -10.29 6.04 21.16
CA ASP A 162 -9.74 6.41 22.46
C ASP A 162 -8.21 6.39 22.53
N ASP A 163 -7.55 6.18 21.38
CA ASP A 163 -6.09 6.15 21.25
C ASP A 163 -5.40 5.08 22.12
N GLU A 164 -6.13 4.02 22.51
CA GLU A 164 -5.58 2.87 23.22
C GLU A 164 -4.69 2.03 22.30
N ILE A 165 -3.53 1.61 22.82
CA ILE A 165 -2.61 0.72 22.12
C ILE A 165 -3.10 -0.71 22.30
N VAL A 166 -3.58 -1.31 21.21
CA VAL A 166 -4.16 -2.65 21.17
C VAL A 166 -3.07 -3.72 20.99
N ALA A 167 -2.06 -3.43 20.18
CA ALA A 167 -0.96 -4.34 19.88
C ALA A 167 0.35 -3.59 19.64
N HIS A 168 1.45 -4.30 19.83
CA HIS A 168 2.82 -3.82 19.64
C HIS A 168 3.63 -4.90 18.91
N PHE A 169 4.29 -4.48 17.84
CA PHE A 169 5.16 -5.29 17.02
C PHE A 169 6.56 -4.70 17.05
N GLU A 170 7.49 -5.46 17.63
CA GLU A 170 8.88 -5.07 17.79
C GLU A 170 9.64 -5.16 16.47
N TYR A 171 10.51 -4.19 16.23
CA TYR A 171 11.40 -4.19 15.07
C TYR A 171 12.67 -5.02 15.35
N GLU A 172 12.60 -6.32 15.08
CA GLU A 172 13.70 -7.28 15.28
C GLU A 172 13.82 -8.32 14.16
N GLU A 173 14.89 -9.11 14.19
CA GLU A 173 15.11 -10.23 13.24
C GLU A 173 13.98 -11.26 13.38
N GLY A 174 13.42 -11.69 12.25
CA GLY A 174 12.26 -12.58 12.18
C GLY A 174 10.91 -11.87 12.22
N ALA A 175 10.86 -10.54 12.36
CA ALA A 175 9.61 -9.80 12.28
C ALA A 175 9.10 -9.71 10.83
N LEU A 176 7.78 -9.85 10.64
CA LEU A 176 7.12 -9.66 9.36
C LEU A 176 7.03 -8.17 9.03
N VAL A 177 7.46 -7.78 7.83
CA VAL A 177 7.56 -6.39 7.42
C VAL A 177 7.05 -6.14 6.02
N THR A 178 6.65 -4.90 5.77
CA THR A 178 6.41 -4.38 4.42
C THR A 178 7.34 -3.21 4.13
N ALA A 179 7.81 -3.14 2.88
CA ALA A 179 8.50 -1.98 2.37
C ALA A 179 7.47 -0.91 1.92
N VAL A 180 7.48 0.26 2.56
CA VAL A 180 6.54 1.35 2.24
C VAL A 180 7.01 2.26 1.12
N ASN A 181 8.30 2.22 0.78
CA ASN A 181 8.90 3.09 -0.22
C ASN A 181 10.13 2.42 -0.87
N GLY A 182 10.66 3.04 -1.93
CA GLY A 182 11.76 2.51 -2.71
C GLY A 182 11.31 1.61 -3.86
N GLN A 183 12.26 0.86 -4.42
CA GLN A 183 12.01 -0.04 -5.55
C GLN A 183 11.15 -1.23 -5.13
N HIS A 184 11.31 -1.68 -3.89
CA HIS A 184 10.63 -2.83 -3.30
C HIS A 184 9.32 -2.46 -2.60
N ALA A 185 8.79 -1.26 -2.85
CA ALA A 185 7.59 -0.81 -2.16
C ALA A 185 6.38 -1.69 -2.49
N GLY A 186 5.67 -2.13 -1.45
CA GLY A 186 4.57 -3.09 -1.53
C GLY A 186 4.99 -4.54 -1.29
N GLU A 187 6.29 -4.83 -1.33
CA GLU A 187 6.81 -6.16 -1.03
C GLU A 187 6.74 -6.44 0.48
N ILE A 188 6.42 -7.69 0.81
CA ILE A 188 6.29 -8.20 2.18
C ILE A 188 7.31 -9.32 2.37
N GLY A 189 7.86 -9.44 3.57
CA GLY A 189 8.77 -10.52 3.93
C GLY A 189 9.21 -10.45 5.40
N GLU A 190 10.09 -11.34 5.81
CA GLU A 190 10.63 -11.40 7.17
C GLU A 190 12.03 -10.79 7.24
N ILE A 191 12.35 -10.05 8.31
CA ILE A 191 13.70 -9.51 8.50
C ILE A 191 14.69 -10.65 8.75
N GLU A 192 15.70 -10.80 7.89
CA GLU A 192 16.82 -11.74 8.11
C GLU A 192 17.94 -11.11 8.94
N GLU A 193 18.33 -9.88 8.61
CA GLU A 193 19.47 -9.19 9.23
C GLU A 193 19.27 -7.67 9.21
N ILE A 194 19.54 -7.02 10.33
CA ILE A 194 19.59 -5.56 10.44
C ILE A 194 21.06 -5.11 10.46
N GLN A 195 21.52 -4.54 9.34
CA GLN A 195 22.92 -4.12 9.17
C GLN A 195 23.15 -2.71 9.70
N VAL A 196 23.44 -2.63 11.01
CA VAL A 196 23.74 -1.36 11.68
C VAL A 196 25.14 -0.89 11.32
N THR A 197 25.22 0.18 10.52
CA THR A 197 26.49 0.80 10.16
C THR A 197 26.68 2.09 10.96
N ALA A 198 27.78 2.19 11.70
CA ALA A 198 28.14 3.41 12.42
C ALA A 198 28.51 4.52 11.41
N GLY A 199 27.51 5.31 11.02
CA GLY A 199 27.65 6.36 10.01
C GLY A 199 26.44 7.28 9.96
N SER A 200 26.44 8.18 8.97
CA SER A 200 25.29 9.05 8.68
C SER A 200 24.37 8.49 7.60
N SER A 201 24.78 7.39 6.95
CA SER A 201 23.93 6.67 6.02
C SER A 201 22.84 5.94 6.80
N PRO A 202 21.62 5.80 6.24
CA PRO A 202 20.60 4.90 6.78
C PRO A 202 21.14 3.47 6.93
N ASN A 203 20.59 2.72 7.88
CA ASN A 203 20.95 1.32 8.06
C ASN A 203 20.23 0.48 7.01
N ASN A 204 20.87 -0.60 6.58
CA ASN A 204 20.27 -1.53 5.64
C ASN A 204 19.57 -2.68 6.39
N VAL A 205 18.56 -3.23 5.75
CA VAL A 205 17.73 -4.33 6.25
C VAL A 205 17.60 -5.34 5.13
N LEU A 206 17.96 -6.58 5.42
CA LEU A 206 17.78 -7.71 4.51
C LEU A 206 16.48 -8.39 4.88
N VAL A 207 15.61 -8.56 3.89
CA VAL A 207 14.27 -9.14 4.05
C VAL A 207 14.15 -10.38 3.19
N ALA A 208 13.86 -11.52 3.80
CA ALA A 208 13.55 -12.77 3.12
C ALA A 208 12.08 -12.78 2.67
N GLN A 209 11.82 -13.39 1.52
CA GLN A 209 10.48 -13.63 1.01
C GLN A 209 10.27 -15.13 0.80
N GLU A 210 9.04 -15.60 0.95
CA GLU A 210 8.71 -17.00 0.69
C GLU A 210 8.79 -17.35 -0.81
N ASP A 211 8.42 -16.40 -1.68
CA ASP A 211 8.24 -16.61 -3.13
C ASP A 211 9.37 -16.03 -4.01
N GLY A 212 10.59 -15.86 -3.50
CA GLY A 212 11.67 -15.28 -4.31
C GLY A 212 13.03 -15.16 -3.66
N ASP A 213 13.93 -14.46 -4.36
CA ASP A 213 15.14 -13.91 -3.76
C ASP A 213 14.72 -12.70 -2.92
N GLY A 214 15.06 -12.69 -1.63
CA GLY A 214 14.78 -11.56 -0.74
C GLY A 214 15.35 -10.23 -1.23
N PHE A 215 14.98 -9.13 -0.58
CA PHE A 215 15.39 -7.78 -0.97
C PHE A 215 16.15 -7.04 0.13
N GLU A 216 16.96 -6.05 -0.29
CA GLU A 216 17.68 -5.14 0.59
C GLU A 216 17.05 -3.75 0.52
N THR A 217 16.70 -3.18 1.66
CA THR A 217 16.16 -1.82 1.77
C THR A 217 16.76 -1.08 2.97
N ILE A 218 16.40 0.18 3.14
CA ILE A 218 16.81 0.98 4.32
C ILE A 218 15.78 0.86 5.44
N ASP A 219 16.24 0.95 6.69
CA ASP A 219 15.43 0.91 7.91
C ASP A 219 14.24 1.89 7.93
N GLU A 220 14.40 3.06 7.31
CA GLU A 220 13.34 4.04 7.16
C GLU A 220 12.12 3.48 6.40
N TYR A 221 12.35 2.64 5.38
CA TYR A 221 11.31 2.13 4.47
C TYR A 221 10.62 0.87 4.98
N VAL A 222 11.10 0.29 6.07
CA VAL A 222 10.54 -0.94 6.63
C VAL A 222 9.48 -0.60 7.67
N VAL A 223 8.31 -1.23 7.60
CA VAL A 223 7.28 -1.15 8.65
C VAL A 223 6.93 -2.56 9.09
N VAL A 224 6.92 -2.79 10.39
CA VAL A 224 6.53 -4.08 10.97
C VAL A 224 5.02 -4.21 10.88
N ILE A 225 4.58 -5.33 10.30
CA ILE A 225 3.17 -5.64 10.12
C ILE A 225 2.86 -6.99 10.76
N ASP A 226 1.58 -7.27 10.90
CA ASP A 226 1.08 -8.57 11.34
C ASP A 226 0.43 -9.32 10.17
N GLU A 227 0.20 -10.62 10.34
CA GLU A 227 -0.44 -11.48 9.34
C GLU A 227 -1.84 -10.95 8.95
N ASN A 228 -2.52 -10.24 9.86
CA ASN A 228 -3.80 -9.58 9.59
C ASN A 228 -3.69 -8.40 8.58
N PHE A 229 -2.48 -8.00 8.19
CA PHE A 229 -2.23 -6.91 7.23
C PHE A 229 -1.76 -7.42 5.87
N THR A 230 -1.46 -8.72 5.74
CA THR A 230 -1.13 -9.36 4.45
C THR A 230 -2.43 -9.69 3.71
N GLY A 231 -3.14 -8.67 3.25
CA GLY A 231 -4.36 -8.85 2.46
C GLY A 231 -4.03 -9.57 1.15
N ASP A 232 -4.55 -10.79 1.00
CA ASP A 232 -4.44 -11.71 -0.12
C ASP A 232 -4.46 -11.00 -1.49
N SER A 233 -3.27 -10.70 -2.02
CA SER A 233 -3.07 -10.45 -3.45
C SER A 233 -2.88 -11.78 -4.17
N GLY A 234 -3.93 -12.62 -4.15
CA GLY A 234 -4.10 -13.77 -5.02
C GLY A 234 -3.51 -15.08 -4.51
N THR A 235 -4.26 -15.81 -3.68
CA THR A 235 -4.68 -17.20 -3.97
C THR A 235 -5.80 -17.60 -3.01
N GLU A 236 -6.98 -17.80 -3.58
CA GLU A 236 -8.10 -18.46 -2.91
C GLU A 236 -7.66 -19.84 -2.38
N SER A 237 -7.64 -20.02 -1.06
CA SER A 237 -8.07 -21.31 -0.50
C SER A 237 -8.55 -21.21 0.95
N GLU A 238 -9.80 -21.61 1.07
CA GLU A 238 -10.58 -21.78 2.27
C GLU A 238 -9.89 -22.65 3.31
N SER A 239 -10.00 -22.29 4.60
CA SER A 239 -10.05 -23.28 5.68
C SER A 239 -10.67 -22.67 6.93
N ALA A 240 -12.00 -22.71 6.99
CA ALA A 240 -12.73 -22.67 8.25
C ALA A 240 -13.12 -24.11 8.66
N SER A 241 -12.64 -24.51 9.84
CA SER A 241 -13.23 -25.46 10.79
C SER A 241 -13.33 -26.96 10.45
N GLY A 242 -13.00 -27.79 11.45
CA GLY A 242 -13.78 -29.00 11.73
C GLY A 242 -13.02 -30.32 11.84
N GLU A 243 -12.68 -30.66 13.08
CA GLU A 243 -12.85 -31.98 13.69
C GLU A 243 -12.23 -33.22 13.02
N THR A 244 -11.22 -33.76 13.72
CA THR A 244 -10.76 -35.13 13.64
C THR A 244 -11.85 -36.10 14.13
N ALA A 245 -12.34 -36.95 13.22
CA ALA A 245 -13.01 -38.20 13.57
C ALA A 245 -12.55 -39.33 12.63
N SER A 246 -11.82 -40.27 13.24
CA SER A 246 -11.67 -41.70 12.95
C SER A 246 -12.38 -42.35 11.75
N ASP A 247 -11.61 -43.27 11.16
CA ASP A 247 -11.94 -44.67 10.87
C ASP A 247 -12.17 -45.13 9.41
N GLU A 248 -11.37 -46.15 9.10
CA GLU A 248 -11.54 -47.29 8.19
C GLU A 248 -11.12 -47.21 6.71
N GLU A 249 -10.24 -48.18 6.44
CA GLU A 249 -9.78 -48.79 5.21
C GLU A 249 -10.93 -49.11 4.24
N ASP A 250 -10.70 -49.04 2.93
CA ASP A 250 -10.71 -50.26 2.11
C ASP A 250 -10.00 -50.02 0.78
N GLU A 251 -9.41 -51.11 0.31
CA GLU A 251 -8.51 -51.19 -0.82
C GLU A 251 -9.24 -51.22 -2.17
N GLN A 252 -8.41 -51.27 -3.20
CA GLN A 252 -8.59 -52.02 -4.45
C GLN A 252 -9.08 -51.26 -5.69
N ALA A 253 -8.08 -51.12 -6.57
CA ALA A 253 -8.03 -51.69 -7.91
C ALA A 253 -8.07 -50.68 -9.07
N ALA A 254 -6.89 -50.51 -9.67
CA ALA A 254 -6.73 -50.19 -11.07
C ALA A 254 -7.52 -51.18 -11.95
N PRO A 255 -7.78 -50.83 -13.22
CA PRO A 255 -6.80 -51.30 -14.19
C PRO A 255 -6.47 -50.32 -15.32
N GLU A 256 -5.38 -50.71 -15.97
CA GLU A 256 -4.60 -50.10 -17.03
C GLU A 256 -5.25 -50.09 -18.43
N ALA A 257 -4.47 -49.51 -19.35
CA ALA A 257 -4.41 -49.71 -20.80
C ALA A 257 -5.33 -48.79 -21.63
N ASP A 258 -4.99 -48.32 -22.82
CA ASP A 258 -3.99 -48.68 -23.84
C ASP A 258 -3.97 -47.50 -24.84
N ALA A 259 -2.81 -46.92 -25.18
CA ALA A 259 -2.10 -47.04 -26.47
C ALA A 259 -2.72 -46.39 -27.73
N GLY A 260 -1.82 -45.86 -28.58
CA GLY A 260 -2.03 -45.62 -30.02
C GLY A 260 -2.19 -44.13 -30.37
N ALA A 261 -1.12 -43.36 -30.59
CA ALA A 261 -0.23 -43.34 -31.77
C ALA A 261 -0.85 -42.70 -33.03
N GLU A 262 0.03 -42.03 -33.78
CA GLU A 262 -0.05 -41.68 -35.22
C GLU A 262 -0.43 -40.23 -35.59
N THR A 263 0.61 -39.37 -35.62
CA THR A 263 0.91 -38.43 -36.74
C THR A 263 1.32 -39.26 -37.99
N PRO A 264 1.29 -38.78 -39.27
CA PRO A 264 1.94 -37.54 -39.72
C PRO A 264 1.33 -36.83 -40.95
N ASP A 265 1.92 -35.68 -41.33
CA ASP A 265 2.51 -35.39 -42.67
C ASP A 265 1.56 -34.43 -43.44
N GLU A 266 1.90 -33.38 -44.20
CA GLU A 266 3.09 -32.79 -44.83
C GLU A 266 2.83 -31.25 -44.94
N ALA A 267 3.84 -30.37 -44.84
CA ALA A 267 4.56 -29.67 -45.94
C ALA A 267 3.64 -28.83 -46.88
N ASP A 268 3.99 -27.65 -47.40
CA ASP A 268 5.28 -27.04 -47.72
C ASP A 268 5.07 -25.55 -48.14
N ASP A 269 6.18 -24.86 -48.39
CA ASP A 269 6.42 -23.59 -49.11
C ASP A 269 5.95 -22.27 -48.45
N ALA A 270 6.83 -21.35 -48.00
CA ALA A 270 7.86 -20.56 -48.72
C ALA A 270 7.24 -19.63 -49.79
N ASP A 271 7.66 -18.40 -50.06
CA ASP A 271 8.82 -17.56 -49.73
C ASP A 271 8.49 -16.12 -50.21
N ALA A 272 9.32 -15.15 -49.83
CA ALA A 272 9.64 -13.91 -50.58
C ALA A 272 8.53 -12.87 -50.91
N ASP A 273 8.77 -11.57 -51.08
CA ASP A 273 9.85 -10.61 -50.84
C ASP A 273 9.26 -9.23 -51.27
N SER A 274 9.81 -8.14 -50.73
CA SER A 274 9.84 -6.73 -51.20
C SER A 274 8.66 -6.08 -51.97
N GLU A 275 8.35 -4.82 -51.63
CA GLU A 275 8.81 -3.66 -52.42
C GLU A 275 8.38 -2.32 -51.77
N GLN A 276 9.33 -1.38 -51.83
CA GLN A 276 9.19 0.04 -51.53
C GLN A 276 8.36 0.74 -52.61
N THR A 277 7.63 1.80 -52.24
CA THR A 277 7.51 2.98 -53.10
C THR A 277 7.45 4.24 -52.23
N ASP A 278 8.43 5.10 -52.46
CA ASP A 278 8.41 6.55 -52.22
C ASP A 278 7.20 7.22 -52.89
N ASP A 279 6.69 8.29 -52.30
CA ASP A 279 6.16 9.43 -53.06
C ASP A 279 6.36 10.71 -52.24
N GLU A 280 7.28 11.52 -52.75
CA GLU A 280 7.42 12.95 -52.48
C GLU A 280 6.30 13.69 -53.24
N ASP A 281 5.69 14.72 -52.65
CA ASP A 281 5.14 15.81 -53.47
C ASP A 281 5.34 17.17 -52.76
N GLU A 282 6.02 18.03 -53.49
CA GLU A 282 6.40 19.40 -53.16
C GLU A 282 5.29 20.41 -53.53
N GLY A 283 5.35 21.58 -52.89
CA GLY A 283 4.91 22.86 -53.48
C GLY A 283 3.48 23.29 -53.12
N GLY A 284 3.17 24.56 -52.87
CA GLY A 284 3.88 25.83 -52.92
C GLY A 284 3.00 26.86 -52.18
N ASP A 285 3.60 27.87 -51.54
CA ASP A 285 3.57 29.28 -51.98
C ASP A 285 2.15 29.88 -52.13
N ASP A 286 1.78 30.81 -51.23
CA ASP A 286 1.56 32.22 -51.56
C ASP A 286 0.92 32.99 -50.37
N GLU A 287 1.50 34.18 -50.13
CA GLU A 287 0.99 35.41 -49.45
C GLU A 287 0.74 35.46 -47.92
#